data_AF-U2I131-F1
#
_entry.id   AF-U2I131-F1
#
_cell.length_a   1.000
_cell.length_b   1.000
_cell.length_c   1.000
_cell.angle_alpha   90.00
_cell.angle_beta   90.00
_cell.angle_gamma   90.00
#
_symmetry.space_group_name_H-M   'P 1'
#
loop_
_entity.id
_entity.type
_entity.pdbx_description
1 polymer ?
#
loop_
_entity_poly.entity_id
_entity_poly.type
_entity_poly.pdbx_seq_one_letter_code
_entity_poly.pdbx_strand_id
1 'polypeptide(L)' 'MHKIIKKISQAVQVLLLAPIKLPGKALNIIKYIAVGLGVLETMTSEKEEDE' A
#
# COMPACT_ATOMS: atom_id res chain seq x y z
N MET A 1 17.30 12.70 3.13
CA MET A 1 15.89 12.91 3.54
C MET A 1 15.11 13.79 2.56
N HIS A 2 15.59 14.98 2.20
CA HIS A 2 14.84 15.90 1.32
C HIS A 2 14.46 15.34 -0.05
N LYS A 3 15.36 14.56 -0.69
CA LYS A 3 15.11 13.91 -1.99
C LYS A 3 14.00 12.85 -1.94
N ILE A 4 13.89 12.12 -0.82
CA ILE A 4 12.90 11.05 -0.64
C ILE A 4 11.52 11.67 -0.43
N ILE A 5 11.43 12.67 0.45
CA ILE A 5 10.18 13.41 0.70
C ILE A 5 9.69 14.09 -0.58
N LYS A 6 10.59 14.69 -1.38
CA LYS A 6 10.23 15.30 -2.67
C LYS A 6 9.68 14.28 -3.67
N LYS A 7 10.27 13.10 -3.76
CA LYS A 7 9.78 12.01 -4.63
C LYS A 7 8.40 11.51 -4.19
N ILE A 8 8.18 11.35 -2.88
CA ILE A 8 6.88 10.96 -2.34
C ILE A 8 5.83 12.06 -2.61
N SER A 9 6.19 13.33 -2.37
CA SER A 9 5.32 14.48 -2.65
C SER A 9 4.92 14.56 -4.13
N GLN A 10 5.84 14.33 -5.06
CA GLN A 10 5.53 14.28 -6.49
C GLN A 10 4.61 13.12 -6.85
N ALA A 11 4.83 11.93 -6.29
CA ALA A 11 3.95 10.78 -6.52
C ALA A 11 2.52 11.05 -6.02
N VAL A 12 2.40 11.65 -4.83
CA VAL A 12 1.09 12.07 -4.26
C VAL A 12 0.43 13.14 -5.14
N GLN A 13 1.18 14.12 -5.63
CA GLN A 13 0.65 15.15 -6.52
C GLN A 13 0.15 14.56 -7.85
N VAL A 14 0.89 13.63 -8.45
CA VAL A 14 0.44 12.93 -9.66
C VAL A 14 -0.82 12.13 -9.39
N LEU A 15 -0.93 11.49 -8.22
CA LEU A 15 -2.13 10.77 -7.82
C LEU A 15 -3.35 11.68 -7.61
N LEU A 16 -3.15 12.88 -7.04
CA LEU A 16 -4.20 13.88 -6.81
C LEU A 16 -4.62 14.61 -8.09
N LEU A 17 -3.69 14.87 -9.00
CA LEU A 17 -3.94 15.50 -10.29
C LEU A 17 -4.44 14.52 -11.35
N ALA A 18 -4.35 13.22 -11.09
CA ALA A 18 -4.83 12.20 -12.00
C ALA A 18 -6.35 12.31 -12.21
N PRO A 19 -6.85 11.97 -13.41
CA PRO A 19 -8.29 11.94 -13.66
C PRO A 19 -8.98 10.98 -12.69
N ILE A 20 -10.21 11.33 -12.28
CA ILE A 20 -11.08 10.70 -11.25
C ILE A 20 -11.17 9.16 -11.32
N LYS A 21 -10.82 8.56 -12.46
CA LYS A 21 -10.74 7.09 -12.68
C LYS A 21 -9.57 6.40 -11.94
N LEU A 22 -8.49 7.11 -11.61
CA LEU A 22 -7.32 6.58 -10.91
C LEU A 22 -7.53 6.39 -9.39
N PRO A 23 -8.15 7.34 -8.67
CA PRO A 23 -8.54 7.15 -7.26
C PRO A 23 -9.36 5.87 -7.03
N GLY A 24 -10.31 5.56 -7.92
CA GLY A 24 -11.10 4.32 -7.83
C GLY A 24 -10.27 3.04 -8.00
N LYS A 25 -9.20 3.07 -8.80
CA LYS A 25 -8.26 1.94 -8.96
C LYS A 25 -7.32 1.80 -7.77
N ALA A 26 -6.94 2.91 -7.12
CA ALA A 26 -6.11 2.90 -5.93
C ALA A 26 -6.77 2.11 -4.78
N LEU A 27 -8.10 2.19 -4.64
CA LEU A 27 -8.84 1.40 -3.66
C LEU A 27 -8.69 -0.12 -3.88
N ASN A 28 -8.67 -0.59 -5.12
CA ASN A 28 -8.44 -2.00 -5.41
C ASN A 28 -7.01 -2.43 -5.07
N ILE A 29 -6.01 -1.57 -5.33
CA ILE A 29 -4.62 -1.83 -4.95
C ILE A 29 -4.49 -1.95 -3.42
N ILE A 30 -5.12 -1.06 -2.67
CA ILE A 30 -5.13 -1.11 -1.19
C ILE A 30 -5.77 -2.41 -0.69
N LYS A 31 -6.88 -2.87 -1.31
CA LYS A 31 -7.51 -4.16 -0.97
C LYS A 31 -6.56 -5.33 -1.17
N TYR A 32 -5.83 -5.38 -2.28
CA TYR A 32 -4.88 -6.46 -2.53
C TYR A 32 -3.70 -6.45 -1.54
N ILE A 33 -3.23 -5.26 -1.16
CA ILE A 33 -2.21 -5.11 -0.12
C ILE A 33 -2.74 -5.61 1.22
N ALA A 34 -3.97 -5.26 1.60
CA ALA A 34 -4.59 -5.70 2.84
C ALA A 34 -4.79 -7.23 2.89
N VAL A 35 -5.22 -7.84 1.78
CA VAL A 35 -5.33 -9.31 1.68
C VAL A 35 -3.95 -9.96 1.83
N GLY A 36 -2.93 -9.42 1.15
CA GLY A 36 -1.55 -9.94 1.28
C GLY A 36 -1.00 -9.81 2.69
N LEU A 37 -1.22 -8.66 3.35
CA LEU A 37 -0.81 -8.44 4.73
C LEU A 37 -1.53 -9.39 5.70
N GLY A 38 -2.84 -9.58 5.54
CA GLY A 38 -3.60 -10.52 6.37
C GLY A 38 -3.10 -11.96 6.24
N VAL A 39 -2.74 -12.39 5.02
CA VAL A 39 -2.16 -13.73 4.80
C VAL A 39 -0.76 -13.85 5.42
N LEU A 40 0.08 -12.82 5.31
CA LEU A 40 1.41 -12.83 5.93
C LEU A 40 1.33 -12.81 7.45
N GLU A 41 0.36 -12.09 8.01
CA GLU A 41 0.07 -12.05 9.44
C GLU A 41 -0.35 -13.42 9.95
N THR A 42 -1.30 -14.11 9.29
CA THR A 42 -1.71 -15.46 9.70
C THR A 42 -0.55 -16.46 9.62
N MET A 43 0.24 -16.42 8.55
CA MET A 43 1.39 -17.34 8.36
C MET A 43 2.55 -17.07 9.34
N THR A 44 2.68 -15.84 9.82
CA THR A 44 3.70 -15.47 10.81
C THR A 44 3.20 -15.80 12.22
N SER A 45 1.93 -15.54 12.51
CA SER A 45 1.29 -15.91 13.78
C SER A 45 1.30 -17.43 14.00
N GLU A 46 1.06 -18.23 12.97
CA GLU A 46 1.15 -19.70 13.05
C GLU A 46 2.58 -20.19 13.34
N LYS A 47 3.61 -19.45 12.90
CA LYS A 47 5.02 -19.80 13.18
C LYS A 47 5.48 -19.42 14.59
N GLU A 48 4.85 -18.43 15.21
CA GLU A 48 5.14 -18.03 16.59
C GLU A 48 4.47 -18.95 17.62
N GLU A 49 3.41 -19.68 17.24
CA GLU A 49 2.73 -20.66 18.11
C GLU A 49 3.41 -22.04 18.16
N ASP A 50 4.35 -22.32 17.24
CA ASP A 50 5.08 -23.59 17.12
C ASP A 50 6.51 -23.56 17.74
N GLU A 51 6.92 -22.47 18.40
CA GLU A 51 8.13 -22.37 19.27
C GLU A 51 7.78 -22.35 20.76
#